data_AF-A0A5P1FPH1-F1
#
_entry.id   AF-A0A5P1FPH1-F1
#
_cell.length_a   1.000
_cell.length_b   1.000
_cell.length_c   1.000
_cell.angle_alpha   90.00
_cell.angle_beta   90.00
_cell.angle_gamma   90.00
#
_symmetry.space_group_name_H-M   'P 1'
#
loop_
_entity.id
_entity.type
_entity.pdbx_description
1 polymer ?
#
loop_
_entity_poly.entity_id
_entity_poly.type
_entity_poly.pdbx_seq_one_letter_code
_entity_poly.pdbx_strand_id
1 'polypeptide(L)'
;MSVSGFEGFEKRLELRFFGDDPLGLRRLPISTINQVLTPCNAPLCPDELGTAAFDAQPSPHSCFADEVTYLERFLPSDLRHRKACILPSNGRHSWHVFSASVFDEGIQVLDELTVEVCMTDLDRELASGFYRKKADHSLSGDEVGRAMTQSTGIDGINPRSLVCGFAFEPCGYSMNSLDGDFYSRSSRSE
;
A
#
# COMPACT_ATOMS: atom_id res chain seq x y z
N MET A 1 -14.75 -9.76 22.64
CA MET A 1 -13.85 -9.78 21.46
C MET A 1 -13.12 -8.47 21.49
N SER A 2 -11.80 -8.48 21.65
CA SER A 2 -10.99 -7.26 21.54
C SER A 2 -11.08 -6.78 20.10
N VAL A 3 -11.52 -5.53 19.91
CA VAL A 3 -11.37 -4.86 18.62
C VAL A 3 -9.89 -4.48 18.55
N SER A 4 -9.09 -5.27 17.83
CA SER A 4 -7.78 -4.82 17.34
C SER A 4 -8.07 -3.64 16.42
N GLY A 5 -7.65 -2.44 16.81
CA GLY A 5 -7.73 -1.27 15.95
C GLY A 5 -6.65 -1.36 14.89
N PHE A 6 -7.01 -1.79 13.69
CA PHE A 6 -6.14 -1.72 12.52
C PHE A 6 -6.60 -0.57 11.63
N GLU A 7 -5.69 0.33 11.25
CA GLU A 7 -5.96 1.36 10.25
C GLU A 7 -5.82 0.76 8.85
N GLY A 8 -6.96 0.51 8.20
CA GLY A 8 -7.04 -0.09 6.87
C GLY A 8 -6.63 0.82 5.71
N PHE A 9 -6.32 2.09 5.97
CA PHE A 9 -6.00 3.06 4.93
C PHE A 9 -4.49 3.10 4.66
N GLU A 10 -4.09 2.85 3.41
CA GLU A 10 -2.69 2.82 3.00
C GLU A 10 -2.14 4.23 2.74
N LYS A 11 -0.86 4.45 3.09
CA LYS A 11 -0.08 5.58 2.59
C LYS A 11 0.84 5.08 1.48
N ARG A 12 0.73 5.66 0.28
CA ARG A 12 1.51 5.26 -0.89
C ARG A 12 2.51 6.34 -1.29
N LEU A 13 3.77 5.93 -1.45
CA LEU A 13 4.81 6.73 -2.10
C LEU A 13 5.14 6.12 -3.47
N GLU A 14 4.93 6.88 -4.54
CA GLU A 14 5.35 6.51 -5.89
C GLU A 14 6.52 7.38 -6.33
N LEU A 15 7.64 6.75 -6.69
CA LEU A 15 8.84 7.43 -7.19
C LEU A 15 9.11 6.97 -8.62
N ARG A 16 9.28 7.94 -9.52
CA ARG A 16 9.65 7.69 -10.92
C ARG A 16 11.03 8.23 -11.18
N PHE A 17 11.90 7.36 -11.70
CA PHE A 17 13.27 7.69 -12.07
C PHE A 17 13.41 7.58 -13.59
N PHE A 18 14.21 8.45 -14.18
CA PHE A 18 14.53 8.42 -15.60
C PHE A 18 15.99 8.03 -15.80
N GLY A 19 16.28 7.29 -16.85
CA GLY A 19 17.63 6.86 -17.23
C GLY A 19 17.66 5.52 -17.94
N ASP A 20 18.76 5.24 -18.62
CA ASP A 20 18.90 4.08 -19.53
C ASP A 20 19.46 2.82 -18.85
N ASP A 21 19.52 2.75 -17.51
CA ASP A 21 20.00 1.54 -16.82
C ASP A 21 18.92 0.44 -16.89
N PRO A 22 19.15 -0.67 -17.62
CA PRO A 22 18.14 -1.71 -17.82
C PRO A 22 17.77 -2.42 -16.52
N LEU A 23 18.63 -2.39 -15.50
CA LEU A 23 18.34 -2.98 -14.19
C LEU A 23 17.76 -1.94 -13.22
N GLY A 24 18.07 -0.66 -13.39
CA GLY A 24 17.55 0.43 -12.58
C GLY A 24 17.70 0.18 -11.07
N LEU A 25 16.63 0.42 -10.30
CA LEU A 25 16.63 0.16 -8.85
C LEU A 25 16.79 -1.31 -8.47
N ARG A 26 16.61 -2.27 -9.40
CA ARG A 26 16.82 -3.70 -9.11
C ARG A 26 18.29 -4.04 -8.86
N ARG A 27 19.22 -3.12 -9.15
CA ARG A 27 20.63 -3.24 -8.77
C ARG A 27 20.89 -2.98 -7.30
N LEU A 28 19.95 -2.34 -6.60
CA LEU A 28 20.12 -2.02 -5.18
C LEU A 28 20.21 -3.33 -4.38
N PRO A 29 21.26 -3.50 -3.56
CA PRO A 29 21.33 -4.62 -2.65
C PRO A 29 20.13 -4.62 -1.70
N ILE A 30 19.66 -5.81 -1.33
CA ILE A 30 18.58 -5.97 -0.36
C ILE A 30 18.91 -5.28 0.99
N SER A 31 20.20 -5.20 1.35
CA SER A 31 20.64 -4.48 2.55
C SER A 31 20.34 -2.99 2.48
N THR A 32 20.50 -2.35 1.32
CA THR A 32 20.16 -0.95 1.10
C THR A 32 18.64 -0.74 1.21
N ILE A 33 17.86 -1.64 0.60
CA ILE A 33 16.40 -1.61 0.71
C ILE A 33 15.98 -1.73 2.18
N ASN A 34 16.55 -2.68 2.92
CA ASN A 34 16.23 -2.88 4.33
C ASN A 34 16.60 -1.67 5.20
N GLN A 35 17.71 -0.98 4.91
CA GLN A 35 18.08 0.24 5.64
C GLN A 35 17.04 1.36 5.47
N VAL A 36 16.42 1.45 4.30
CA VAL A 36 15.34 2.42 4.03
C VAL A 36 14.03 1.98 4.68
N LEU A 37 13.69 0.69 4.67
CA LEU A 37 12.43 0.17 5.21
C LEU A 37 12.41 0.03 6.74
N THR A 38 13.55 -0.24 7.38
CA THR A 38 13.62 -0.51 8.83
C THR A 38 13.04 0.63 9.68
N PRO A 39 13.35 1.91 9.43
CA PRO A 39 12.75 3.02 10.18
C PRO A 39 11.22 3.11 10.03
N CYS A 40 10.69 2.70 8.88
CA CYS A 40 9.24 2.71 8.59
C CYS A 40 8.48 1.56 9.27
N ASN A 41 9.19 0.53 9.75
CA ASN A 41 8.59 -0.69 10.31
C ASN A 41 8.70 -0.74 11.85
N ALA A 42 9.01 0.39 12.50
CA ALA A 42 9.08 0.47 13.95
C ALA A 42 7.68 0.32 14.56
N PRO A 43 7.46 -0.62 15.51
CA PRO A 43 6.18 -0.71 16.20
C PRO A 43 5.92 0.57 16.97
N LEU A 44 4.71 1.13 16.83
CA LEU A 44 4.21 2.19 17.72
C LEU A 44 4.29 1.66 19.17
N CYS A 45 4.90 2.44 20.07
CA CYS A 45 5.11 2.03 21.46
C CYS A 45 3.79 1.61 22.13
N PRO A 46 3.72 0.44 22.80
CA PRO A 46 2.50 -0.04 23.45
C PRO A 46 1.96 0.87 24.58
N ASP A 47 2.83 1.65 25.22
CA ASP A 47 2.49 2.41 26.42
C ASP A 47 1.65 3.68 26.15
N GLU A 48 1.43 4.05 24.88
CA GLU A 48 0.65 5.25 24.51
C GLU A 48 -0.76 4.95 23.98
N LEU A 49 -1.13 3.68 23.78
CA LEU A 49 -2.41 3.31 23.17
C LEU A 49 -3.36 2.66 24.18
N GLY A 50 -4.01 3.51 24.97
CA GLY A 50 -5.37 3.23 25.44
C GLY A 50 -6.30 2.92 24.26
N THR A 51 -7.35 2.16 24.51
CA THR A 51 -8.31 1.61 23.55
C THR A 51 -9.03 2.69 22.73
N ALA A 52 -8.39 3.24 21.70
CA ALA A 52 -8.95 4.21 20.75
C ALA A 52 -8.08 4.36 19.47
N ALA A 53 -7.69 3.25 18.84
CA ALA A 53 -6.80 3.28 17.66
C ALA A 53 -7.58 3.43 16.33
N PHE A 54 -8.07 4.64 16.07
CA PHE A 54 -8.41 5.11 14.71
C PHE A 54 -7.78 6.49 14.39
N ASP A 55 -7.40 7.27 15.42
CA ASP A 55 -6.89 8.66 15.27
C ASP A 55 -5.42 8.84 15.74
N ALA A 56 -4.63 7.77 15.82
CA ALA A 56 -3.30 7.79 16.43
C ALA A 56 -2.13 7.91 15.44
N GLN A 57 -2.34 8.45 14.24
CA GLN A 57 -1.24 8.67 13.30
C GLN A 57 -0.26 9.71 13.88
N PRO A 58 1.00 9.34 14.14
CA PRO A 58 1.97 10.27 14.71
C PRO A 58 2.32 11.36 13.70
N SER A 59 2.80 12.50 14.18
CA SER A 59 3.38 13.53 13.30
C SER A 59 4.46 12.91 12.39
N PRO A 60 4.48 13.21 11.08
CA PRO A 60 3.69 14.25 10.38
C PRO A 60 2.33 13.77 9.84
N HIS A 61 1.93 12.53 10.10
CA HIS A 61 0.76 11.88 9.49
C HIS A 61 -0.58 12.17 10.19
N SER A 62 -0.57 13.04 11.20
CA SER A 62 -1.76 13.46 11.95
C SER A 62 -2.74 14.28 11.11
N CYS A 63 -2.26 15.00 10.09
CA CYS A 63 -3.12 15.67 9.12
C CYS A 63 -2.39 15.93 7.80
N PHE A 64 -3.14 16.06 6.70
CA PHE A 64 -2.54 16.28 5.38
C PHE A 64 -1.71 17.56 5.28
N ALA A 65 -2.07 18.62 6.01
CA ALA A 65 -1.30 19.87 5.99
C ALA A 65 0.12 19.71 6.59
N ASP A 66 0.25 18.90 7.63
CA ASP A 66 1.55 18.58 8.24
C ASP A 66 2.39 17.72 7.30
N GLU A 67 1.76 16.74 6.63
CA GLU A 67 2.42 15.92 5.59
C GLU A 67 2.94 16.79 4.45
N VAL A 68 2.15 17.73 3.94
CA VAL A 68 2.56 18.69 2.90
C VAL A 68 3.74 19.54 3.39
N THR A 69 3.66 20.09 4.60
CA THR A 69 4.74 20.91 5.18
C THR A 69 6.04 20.10 5.32
N TYR A 70 5.92 18.84 5.76
CA TYR A 70 7.05 17.93 5.86
C TYR A 70 7.66 17.67 4.47
N LEU A 71 6.84 17.32 3.48
CA LEU A 71 7.29 17.05 2.11
C LEU A 71 7.96 18.28 1.48
N GLU A 72 7.39 19.47 1.63
CA GLU A 72 7.97 20.71 1.09
C GLU A 72 9.35 21.00 1.69
N ARG A 73 9.55 20.69 2.98
CA ARG A 73 10.80 20.91 3.69
C ARG A 73 11.89 19.90 3.30
N PHE A 74 11.54 18.63 3.11
CA PHE A 74 12.52 17.56 2.97
C PHE A 74 12.73 17.07 1.53
N LEU A 75 11.81 17.37 0.60
CA LEU A 75 12.00 16.98 -0.79
C LEU A 75 13.13 17.79 -1.46
N PRO A 76 13.93 17.13 -2.33
CA PRO A 76 14.98 17.78 -3.12
C PRO A 76 14.50 19.06 -3.83
N SER A 77 15.32 20.10 -3.80
CA SER A 77 14.98 21.44 -4.33
C SER A 77 14.89 21.50 -5.85
N ASP A 78 15.42 20.50 -6.55
CA ASP A 78 15.30 20.31 -7.99
C ASP A 78 13.90 19.83 -8.42
N LEU A 79 13.12 19.17 -7.55
CA LEU A 79 11.71 18.85 -7.78
C LEU A 79 10.83 20.11 -7.69
N ARG A 80 10.74 20.85 -8.80
CA ARG A 80 10.11 22.19 -8.86
C ARG A 80 8.59 22.17 -9.02
N HIS A 81 8.02 21.13 -9.61
CA HIS A 81 6.57 21.09 -9.92
C HIS A 81 5.81 20.43 -8.77
N ARG A 82 5.70 21.15 -7.65
CA ARG A 82 5.06 20.66 -6.42
C ARG A 82 3.60 21.08 -6.38
N LYS A 83 2.71 20.15 -6.02
CA LYS A 83 1.27 20.40 -5.88
C LYS A 83 0.66 19.47 -4.85
N ALA A 84 -0.11 20.02 -3.94
CA ALA A 84 -1.01 19.28 -3.06
C ALA A 84 -2.46 19.45 -3.55
N CYS A 85 -3.24 18.38 -3.58
CA CYS A 85 -4.67 18.44 -3.86
C CYS A 85 -5.45 17.43 -3.02
N ILE A 86 -6.72 17.75 -2.77
CA ILE A 86 -7.68 16.87 -2.14
C ILE A 86 -8.71 16.53 -3.21
N LEU A 87 -8.86 15.25 -3.52
CA LEU A 87 -9.86 14.74 -4.45
C LEU A 87 -11.04 14.21 -3.62
N PRO A 88 -12.15 14.95 -3.53
CA PRO A 88 -13.29 14.53 -2.73
C PRO A 88 -13.99 13.34 -3.39
N SER A 89 -14.51 12.43 -2.56
CA SER A 89 -15.51 11.46 -3.00
C SER A 89 -16.92 11.98 -2.70
N ASN A 90 -17.95 11.30 -3.19
CA ASN A 90 -19.35 11.60 -2.84
C ASN A 90 -19.71 11.25 -1.38
N GLY A 91 -18.75 10.78 -0.58
CA GLY A 91 -18.95 10.37 0.81
C GLY A 91 -18.06 11.12 1.80
N ARG A 92 -17.71 10.45 2.90
CA ARG A 92 -16.84 11.00 3.97
C ARG A 92 -15.35 10.85 3.69
N HIS A 93 -14.98 10.14 2.63
CA HIS A 93 -13.60 9.86 2.27
C HIS A 93 -13.10 10.84 1.20
N SER A 94 -11.81 11.11 1.20
CA SER A 94 -11.13 11.93 0.19
C SER A 94 -9.75 11.34 -0.07
N TRP A 95 -9.26 11.49 -1.29
CA TRP A 95 -7.87 11.17 -1.62
C TRP A 95 -7.01 12.42 -1.45
N HIS A 96 -6.04 12.34 -0.56
CA HIS A 96 -5.04 13.40 -0.37
C HIS A 96 -3.82 13.09 -1.22
N VAL A 97 -3.50 13.96 -2.17
CA VAL A 97 -2.43 13.71 -3.15
C VAL A 97 -1.43 14.86 -3.10
N PHE A 98 -0.17 14.52 -2.87
CA PHE A 98 0.95 15.41 -3.08
C PHE A 98 1.80 14.89 -4.24
N SER A 99 2.09 15.73 -5.22
CA SER A 99 2.94 15.42 -6.36
C SER A 99 4.11 16.39 -6.43
N ALA A 100 5.30 15.90 -6.75
CA ALA A 100 6.47 16.71 -7.07
C ALA A 100 7.24 16.08 -8.22
N SER A 101 7.66 16.89 -9.20
CA SER A 101 8.44 16.39 -10.33
C SER A 101 9.45 17.42 -10.83
N VAL A 102 10.40 16.91 -11.62
CA VAL A 102 11.23 17.68 -12.54
C VAL A 102 10.58 17.58 -13.92
N PHE A 103 9.68 18.50 -14.30
CA PHE A 103 9.21 18.55 -15.68
C PHE A 103 10.28 19.24 -16.51
N ASP A 104 10.88 18.50 -17.43
CA ASP A 104 11.54 19.07 -18.60
C ASP A 104 10.51 19.01 -19.75
N GLU A 105 10.34 20.10 -20.49
CA GLU A 105 9.29 20.25 -21.53
C GLU A 105 9.39 19.21 -22.66
N GLY A 106 10.45 18.39 -22.69
CA GLY A 106 10.70 17.33 -23.66
C GLY A 106 10.48 15.88 -23.21
N ILE A 107 10.06 15.62 -21.96
CA ILE A 107 9.84 14.23 -21.51
C ILE A 107 8.50 13.73 -22.05
N GLN A 108 8.53 12.71 -22.91
CA GLN A 108 7.33 11.99 -23.31
C GLN A 108 6.67 11.40 -22.06
N VAL A 109 5.47 11.90 -21.74
CA VAL A 109 4.61 11.29 -20.75
C VAL A 109 4.21 9.93 -21.31
N LEU A 110 4.74 8.86 -20.73
CA LEU A 110 4.24 7.52 -21.04
C LEU A 110 2.74 7.49 -20.71
N ASP A 111 1.93 6.86 -21.56
CA ASP A 111 0.51 6.60 -21.32
C ASP A 111 0.34 5.53 -20.21
N GLU A 112 0.86 5.82 -19.03
CA GLU A 112 0.77 4.98 -17.85
C GLU A 112 -0.50 5.34 -17.07
N LEU A 113 -1.33 4.33 -16.82
CA LEU A 113 -2.54 4.46 -16.04
C LEU A 113 -2.38 3.72 -14.71
N THR A 114 -2.54 4.44 -13.61
CA THR A 114 -2.69 3.85 -12.28
C THR A 114 -4.17 3.92 -11.88
N VAL A 115 -4.75 2.76 -11.55
CA VAL A 115 -6.11 2.66 -11.00
C VAL A 115 -6.02 2.20 -9.55
N GLU A 116 -6.60 2.98 -8.64
CA GLU A 116 -6.74 2.62 -7.23
C GLU A 116 -8.21 2.53 -6.86
N VAL A 117 -8.57 1.45 -6.17
CA VAL A 117 -9.93 1.19 -5.70
C VAL A 117 -9.86 0.91 -4.21
N CYS A 118 -10.38 1.83 -3.40
CA CYS A 118 -10.54 1.62 -1.95
C CYS A 118 -11.97 1.14 -1.69
N MET A 119 -12.10 0.01 -1.00
CA MET A 119 -13.39 -0.62 -0.69
C MET A 119 -13.54 -0.73 0.83
N THR A 120 -14.64 -0.20 1.36
CA THR A 120 -15.06 -0.34 2.76
C THR A 120 -16.39 -1.08 2.82
N ASP A 121 -16.79 -1.50 4.02
CA ASP A 121 -18.11 -2.13 4.26
C ASP A 121 -18.37 -3.34 3.34
N LEU A 122 -17.32 -4.13 3.12
CA LEU A 122 -17.39 -5.34 2.32
C LEU A 122 -18.43 -6.33 2.89
N ASP A 123 -19.06 -7.09 2.01
CA ASP A 123 -19.98 -8.15 2.41
C ASP A 123 -19.30 -9.12 3.37
N ARG A 124 -19.97 -9.42 4.48
CA ARG A 124 -19.38 -10.20 5.57
C ARG A 124 -19.11 -11.65 5.18
N GLU A 125 -19.93 -12.25 4.33
CA GLU A 125 -19.74 -13.63 3.89
C GLU A 125 -18.54 -13.71 2.93
N LEU A 126 -18.44 -12.78 1.99
CA LEU A 126 -17.28 -12.69 1.09
C LEU A 126 -15.98 -12.35 1.87
N ALA A 127 -16.05 -11.40 2.80
CA ALA A 127 -14.91 -11.03 3.63
C ALA A 127 -14.43 -12.17 4.53
N SER A 128 -15.32 -13.09 4.92
CA SER A 128 -14.96 -14.26 5.73
C SER A 128 -13.94 -15.19 5.03
N GLY A 129 -13.82 -15.12 3.70
CA GLY A 129 -12.83 -15.84 2.92
C GLY A 129 -11.37 -15.47 3.24
N PHE A 130 -11.13 -14.32 3.89
CA PHE A 130 -9.80 -13.83 4.26
C PHE A 130 -9.42 -14.11 5.72
N TYR A 131 -10.17 -14.99 6.40
CA TYR A 131 -9.80 -15.49 7.73
C TYR A 131 -9.06 -16.82 7.62
N ARG A 132 -7.97 -16.96 8.37
CA ARG A 132 -7.29 -18.25 8.51
C ARG A 132 -8.19 -19.20 9.29
N LYS A 133 -8.31 -20.43 8.81
CA LYS A 133 -9.11 -21.46 9.49
C LYS A 133 -8.23 -22.14 10.54
N LYS A 134 -8.86 -22.72 11.57
CA LYS A 134 -8.14 -23.49 12.60
C LYS A 134 -7.28 -24.62 12.05
N ALA A 135 -7.70 -25.22 10.92
CA ALA A 135 -6.95 -26.26 10.23
C ALA A 135 -5.66 -25.74 9.55
N ASP A 136 -5.55 -24.43 9.31
CA ASP A 136 -4.47 -23.81 8.55
C ASP A 136 -3.29 -23.37 9.44
N HIS A 137 -3.35 -23.63 10.75
CA HIS A 137 -2.33 -23.19 11.72
C HIS A 137 -0.94 -23.82 11.46
N SER A 138 -0.90 -24.98 10.82
CA SER A 138 0.37 -25.64 10.45
C SER A 138 0.91 -25.22 9.08
N LEU A 139 0.15 -24.43 8.32
CA LEU A 139 0.51 -23.99 6.97
C LEU A 139 1.21 -22.62 7.02
N SER A 140 2.10 -22.39 6.07
CA SER A 140 2.71 -21.07 5.86
C SER A 140 1.69 -20.04 5.37
N GLY A 141 1.98 -18.75 5.58
CA GLY A 141 1.15 -17.66 5.05
C GLY A 141 1.01 -17.71 3.53
N ASP A 142 2.05 -18.12 2.81
CA ASP A 142 2.04 -18.29 1.35
C ASP A 142 1.10 -19.42 0.89
N GLU A 143 1.12 -20.56 1.58
CA GLU A 143 0.24 -21.70 1.24
C GLU A 143 -1.23 -21.34 1.44
N VAL A 144 -1.55 -20.68 2.55
CA VAL A 144 -2.91 -20.25 2.86
C VAL A 144 -3.32 -19.09 1.95
N GLY A 145 -2.42 -18.14 1.69
CA GLY A 145 -2.64 -17.03 0.77
C GLY A 145 -2.99 -17.52 -0.63
N ARG A 146 -2.25 -18.50 -1.16
CA ARG A 146 -2.58 -19.14 -2.44
C ARG A 146 -3.98 -19.78 -2.44
N ALA A 147 -4.38 -20.43 -1.37
CA ALA A 147 -5.74 -20.99 -1.24
C ALA A 147 -6.82 -19.90 -1.13
N MET A 148 -6.54 -18.79 -0.45
CA MET A 148 -7.43 -17.63 -0.38
C MET A 148 -7.61 -17.00 -1.77
N THR A 149 -6.52 -16.81 -2.53
CA THR A 149 -6.58 -16.29 -3.92
C THR A 149 -7.56 -17.10 -4.77
N GLN A 150 -7.43 -18.43 -4.74
CA GLN A 150 -8.24 -19.34 -5.55
C GLN A 150 -9.70 -19.37 -5.10
N SER A 151 -9.94 -19.45 -3.79
CA SER A 151 -11.31 -19.59 -3.26
C SER A 151 -12.13 -18.31 -3.33
N THR A 152 -11.48 -17.14 -3.35
CA THR A 152 -12.12 -15.83 -3.47
C THR A 152 -12.24 -15.35 -4.92
N GLY A 153 -11.61 -16.04 -5.88
CA GLY A 153 -11.65 -15.70 -7.30
C GLY A 153 -10.79 -14.49 -7.69
N ILE A 154 -9.84 -14.08 -6.84
CA ILE A 154 -8.91 -12.97 -7.13
C ILE A 154 -8.05 -13.28 -8.36
N ASP A 155 -7.68 -14.55 -8.57
CA ASP A 155 -6.99 -15.02 -9.77
C ASP A 155 -7.82 -14.87 -11.06
N GLY A 156 -9.15 -14.73 -10.94
CA GLY A 156 -10.05 -14.46 -12.06
C GLY A 156 -10.07 -13.00 -12.54
N ILE A 157 -9.55 -12.04 -11.77
CA ILE A 157 -9.55 -10.61 -12.13
C ILE A 157 -8.67 -10.36 -13.36
N ASN A 158 -7.47 -10.94 -13.37
CA ASN A 158 -6.62 -11.02 -14.54
C ASN A 158 -6.05 -12.44 -14.63
N PRO A 159 -6.66 -13.34 -15.43
CA PRO A 159 -6.24 -14.75 -15.52
C PRO A 159 -4.83 -14.97 -16.09
N ARG A 160 -4.22 -13.93 -16.68
CA ARG A 160 -2.85 -14.02 -17.22
C ARG A 160 -1.77 -13.70 -16.19
N SER A 161 -2.15 -13.11 -15.05
CA SER A 161 -1.17 -12.61 -14.10
C SER A 161 -0.57 -13.73 -13.25
N LEU A 162 0.71 -13.57 -12.92
CA LEU A 162 1.37 -14.34 -11.88
C LEU A 162 1.02 -13.72 -10.53
N VAL A 163 0.24 -14.43 -9.72
CA VAL A 163 -0.18 -13.98 -8.39
C VAL A 163 0.71 -14.56 -7.29
N CYS A 164 1.21 -13.68 -6.42
CA CYS A 164 1.87 -14.03 -5.17
C CYS A 164 1.03 -13.49 -4.01
N GLY A 165 0.32 -14.38 -3.31
CA GLY A 165 -0.58 -14.03 -2.21
C GLY A 165 -0.11 -14.60 -0.87
N PHE A 166 -0.33 -13.85 0.20
CA PHE A 166 0.09 -14.16 1.56
C PHE A 166 -1.07 -13.92 2.55
N ALA A 167 -1.30 -14.86 3.46
CA ALA A 167 -2.32 -14.78 4.49
C ALA A 167 -1.73 -14.48 5.89
N PHE A 168 -2.29 -13.49 6.56
CA PHE A 168 -1.94 -13.07 7.92
C PHE A 168 -2.81 -13.77 8.97
N GLU A 169 -2.35 -13.78 10.22
CA GLU A 169 -3.02 -14.44 11.35
C GLU A 169 -3.58 -13.39 12.33
N PRO A 170 -4.82 -13.54 12.83
CA PRO A 170 -5.79 -14.59 12.52
C PRO A 170 -6.54 -14.39 11.19
N CYS A 171 -6.41 -13.22 10.60
CA CYS A 171 -6.96 -12.91 9.29
C CYS A 171 -6.18 -11.79 8.62
N GLY A 172 -6.56 -11.52 7.38
CA GLY A 172 -5.90 -10.56 6.51
C GLY A 172 -5.19 -11.27 5.38
N TYR A 173 -5.14 -10.59 4.24
CA TYR A 173 -4.58 -11.12 3.01
C TYR A 173 -3.91 -9.99 2.24
N SER A 174 -2.78 -10.27 1.63
CA SER A 174 -2.14 -9.35 0.69
C SER A 174 -1.60 -10.12 -0.50
N MET A 175 -1.68 -9.52 -1.68
CA MET A 175 -1.10 -10.08 -2.89
C MET A 175 -0.49 -9.00 -3.76
N ASN A 176 0.50 -9.43 -4.53
CA ASN A 176 0.97 -8.73 -5.71
C ASN A 176 0.73 -9.62 -6.93
N SER A 177 0.45 -9.03 -8.08
CA SER A 177 0.47 -9.74 -9.35
C SER A 177 1.24 -9.01 -10.45
N LEU A 178 1.76 -9.78 -11.40
CA LEU A 178 2.49 -9.30 -12.56
C LEU A 178 1.92 -9.91 -13.84
N ASP A 179 1.72 -9.11 -14.87
CA ASP A 179 1.35 -9.54 -16.22
C ASP A 179 2.13 -8.69 -17.24
N GLY A 180 3.30 -9.19 -17.68
CA GLY A 180 4.24 -8.38 -18.47
C GLY A 180 4.72 -7.17 -17.68
N ASP A 181 4.51 -5.98 -18.24
CA ASP A 181 4.88 -4.70 -17.61
C ASP A 181 3.81 -4.16 -16.66
N PHE A 182 2.66 -4.84 -16.54
CA PHE A 182 1.57 -4.45 -15.64
C PHE A 182 1.76 -5.09 -14.27
N TYR A 183 1.53 -4.31 -13.21
CA TYR A 183 1.50 -4.80 -11.83
C TYR A 183 0.18 -4.45 -11.16
N SER A 184 -0.24 -5.27 -10.20
CA SER A 184 -1.35 -4.95 -9.29
C SER A 184 -1.04 -5.39 -7.87
N ARG A 185 -1.71 -4.75 -6.91
CA ARG A 185 -1.69 -5.10 -5.49
C ARG A 185 -3.12 -5.12 -4.97
N SER A 186 -3.39 -6.06 -4.07
CA SER A 186 -4.62 -6.08 -3.28
C SER A 186 -4.27 -6.43 -1.85
N SER A 187 -4.79 -5.66 -0.90
CA SER A 187 -4.62 -5.89 0.53
C SER A 187 -5.97 -5.81 1.23
N ARG A 188 -6.16 -6.66 2.25
CA ARG A 188 -7.31 -6.62 3.15
C ARG A 188 -6.81 -6.83 4.56
N SER A 189 -7.11 -5.88 5.42
CA SER A 189 -6.95 -5.94 6.87
C SER A 189 -8.24 -6.37 7.57
N GLU A 190 -8.29 -6.37 8.91
CA GLU A 190 -9.55 -6.56 9.66
C GLU A 190 -10.62 -5.51 9.35
#